data_AF-A0A934PCV8-F1
#
_entry.id   AF-A0A934PCV8-F1
#
_cell.length_a   1.000
_cell.length_b   1.000
_cell.length_c   1.000
_cell.angle_alpha   90.00
_cell.angle_beta   90.00
_cell.angle_gamma   90.00
#
_symmetry.space_group_name_H-M   'P 1'
#
loop_
_entity.id
_entity.type
_entity.pdbx_description
1 polymer ?
#
loop_
_entity_poly.entity_id
_entity_poly.type
_entity_poly.pdbx_seq_one_letter_code
_entity_poly.pdbx_strand_id
1 'polypeptide(L)'
;MLKTNRIVIILISLLATIALTVIGLYYYNNRIQNVFDEMYYDTGGAGEISYDLFGKRYEEGSYVFGQFNDVTVNYSNVFDEEMNDTRNREPHVYYHDEVLPPHYIETQIDFNFFHKDITGIDFIFKKEIVPGARVLIFVRYNKKINILNSKIIALSFEQGLTYDYLEEESKIKAYLKEHDISAKELDNIYDELMNDKILSDWTKLYDSQYSPSDYGNVKVVTQWENW
;
A
#
# COMPACT_ATOMS: atom_id res chain seq x y z
N MET A 1 -42.31 27.29 31.29
CA MET A 1 -40.89 27.15 31.70
C MET A 1 -40.28 25.80 31.29
N LEU A 2 -40.85 24.64 31.65
CA LEU A 2 -40.26 23.33 31.32
C LEU A 2 -40.09 23.01 29.82
N LYS A 3 -41.00 23.44 28.93
CA LYS A 3 -40.87 23.20 27.48
C LYS A 3 -39.71 23.95 26.83
N THR A 4 -39.48 25.21 27.21
CA THR A 4 -38.41 26.04 26.67
C THR A 4 -37.03 25.47 27.04
N ASN A 5 -36.86 25.01 28.29
CA ASN A 5 -35.61 24.39 28.73
C ASN A 5 -35.31 23.09 27.98
N ARG A 6 -36.34 22.29 27.65
CA ARG A 6 -36.18 21.07 26.83
C ARG A 6 -35.72 21.39 25.41
N ILE A 7 -36.28 22.43 24.78
CA ILE A 7 -35.89 22.84 23.42
C ILE A 7 -34.44 23.36 23.41
N VAL A 8 -34.06 24.17 24.41
CA VAL A 8 -32.69 24.70 24.51
C VAL A 8 -31.67 23.57 24.70
N ILE A 9 -31.97 22.57 25.54
CA ILE A 9 -31.08 21.41 25.73
C ILE A 9 -30.92 20.62 24.42
N ILE A 10 -32.01 20.37 23.69
CA ILE A 10 -31.95 19.66 22.40
C ILE A 10 -31.09 20.42 21.38
N LEU A 11 -31.22 21.74 21.30
CA LEU A 11 -30.43 22.56 20.39
C LEU A 11 -28.93 22.55 20.74
N ILE A 12 -28.59 22.62 22.04
CA ILE A 12 -27.21 22.54 22.50
C ILE A 12 -26.62 21.16 22.19
N SER A 13 -27.37 20.08 22.44
CA SER A 13 -26.93 18.72 22.12
C SER A 13 -26.69 18.55 20.62
N LEU A 14 -27.59 19.05 19.77
CA LEU A 14 -27.44 18.98 18.33
C LEU A 14 -26.20 19.75 17.84
N LEU A 15 -25.99 20.96 18.35
CA LEU A 15 -24.81 21.77 18.02
C LEU A 15 -23.51 21.09 18.47
N ALA A 16 -23.50 20.49 19.67
CA ALA A 16 -22.34 19.74 20.15
C ALA A 16 -22.05 18.52 19.27
N THR A 17 -23.06 17.77 18.85
CA THR A 17 -22.89 16.65 17.92
C THR A 17 -22.31 17.11 16.58
N ILE A 18 -22.87 18.18 15.97
CA ILE A 18 -22.35 18.72 14.70
C ILE A 18 -20.90 19.16 14.87
N ALA A 19 -20.56 19.87 15.94
CA ALA A 19 -19.20 20.32 16.20
C ALA A 19 -18.22 19.15 16.34
N LEU A 20 -18.60 18.10 17.10
CA LEU A 20 -17.78 16.90 17.25
C LEU A 20 -17.60 16.15 15.92
N THR A 21 -18.65 16.05 15.10
CA THR A 21 -18.57 15.45 13.77
C THR A 21 -17.63 16.25 12.86
N VAL A 22 -17.75 17.58 12.84
CA VAL A 22 -16.88 18.46 12.03
C VAL A 22 -15.42 18.36 12.48
N ILE A 23 -15.17 18.34 13.79
CA ILE A 23 -13.82 18.16 14.34
C ILE A 23 -13.27 16.78 13.97
N GLY A 24 -14.07 15.72 14.11
CA GLY A 24 -13.70 14.37 13.71
C GLY A 24 -13.34 14.28 12.22
N LEU A 25 -14.17 14.84 11.35
CA LEU A 25 -13.92 14.91 9.90
C LEU A 25 -12.66 15.74 9.58
N TYR A 26 -12.44 16.85 10.27
CA TYR A 26 -11.23 17.65 10.11
C TYR A 26 -9.97 16.86 10.48
N TYR A 27 -9.98 16.14 11.61
CA TYR A 27 -8.84 15.30 11.99
C TYR A 27 -8.63 14.13 11.01
N TYR A 28 -9.70 13.50 10.54
CA TYR A 28 -9.63 12.42 9.56
C TYR A 28 -9.06 12.90 8.22
N ASN A 29 -9.61 13.97 7.66
CA ASN A 29 -9.17 14.52 6.37
C ASN A 29 -7.73 15.05 6.42
N ASN A 30 -7.23 15.48 7.57
CA ASN A 30 -5.83 15.90 7.69
C ASN A 30 -4.85 14.72 7.81
N ARG A 31 -5.33 13.52 8.17
CA ARG A 31 -4.53 12.28 8.22
C ARG A 31 -4.38 11.63 6.86
N ILE A 32 -5.43 11.69 6.04
CA ILE A 32 -5.48 11.13 4.70
C ILE A 32 -5.07 12.21 3.71
N GLN A 33 -3.87 12.10 3.14
CA GLN A 33 -3.34 13.11 2.22
C GLN A 33 -3.10 12.57 0.81
N ASN A 34 -3.11 11.25 0.65
CA ASN A 34 -2.92 10.55 -0.62
C ASN A 34 -3.58 9.16 -0.60
N VAL A 35 -3.61 8.50 -1.76
CA VAL A 35 -4.22 7.17 -1.90
C VAL A 35 -3.56 6.10 -1.03
N PHE A 36 -2.26 6.21 -0.79
CA PHE A 36 -1.54 5.25 0.05
C PHE A 36 -1.87 5.42 1.54
N ASP A 37 -2.22 6.64 1.98
CA ASP A 37 -2.83 6.86 3.29
C ASP A 37 -4.17 6.15 3.41
N GLU A 38 -5.04 6.25 2.38
CA GLU A 38 -6.33 5.55 2.38
C GLU A 38 -6.12 4.04 2.56
N MET A 39 -5.26 3.45 1.72
CA MET A 39 -4.91 2.03 1.80
C MET A 39 -4.35 1.66 3.17
N TYR A 40 -3.42 2.46 3.70
CA TYR A 40 -2.75 2.22 4.97
C TYR A 40 -3.75 2.22 6.14
N TYR A 41 -4.61 3.24 6.23
CA TYR A 41 -5.54 3.39 7.34
C TYR A 41 -6.75 2.48 7.26
N ASP A 42 -7.31 2.24 6.06
CA ASP A 42 -8.45 1.32 5.88
C ASP A 42 -8.05 -0.13 6.19
N THR A 43 -6.81 -0.51 5.83
CA THR A 43 -6.33 -1.88 6.04
C THR A 43 -5.94 -2.18 7.50
N GLY A 44 -5.56 -1.18 8.31
CA GLY A 44 -5.25 -1.41 9.73
C GLY A 44 -4.19 -0.51 10.38
N GLY A 45 -3.59 0.42 9.63
CA GLY A 45 -2.46 1.23 10.08
C GLY A 45 -2.77 2.25 11.19
N ALA A 46 -4.03 2.34 11.64
CA ALA A 46 -4.41 3.12 12.81
C ALA A 46 -3.99 2.49 14.15
N GLY A 47 -3.47 1.25 14.16
CA GLY A 47 -2.91 0.61 15.37
C GLY A 47 -3.94 0.22 16.43
N GLU A 48 -5.23 0.39 16.16
CA GLU A 48 -6.32 -0.14 16.94
C GLU A 48 -7.23 -0.87 15.97
N ILE A 49 -7.67 -2.05 16.39
CA ILE A 49 -8.91 -2.73 15.98
C ILE A 49 -9.70 -1.83 15.02
N SER A 50 -9.55 -2.03 13.72
CA SER A 50 -10.23 -1.19 12.75
C SER A 50 -11.73 -1.35 13.02
N TYR A 51 -12.41 -0.26 13.36
CA TYR A 51 -13.85 -0.22 13.54
C TYR A 51 -14.45 0.49 12.33
N ASP A 52 -15.54 -0.03 11.77
CA ASP A 52 -16.34 0.75 10.81
C ASP A 52 -16.94 2.01 11.50
N LEU A 53 -17.59 2.88 10.71
CA LEU A 53 -18.31 4.08 11.18
C LEU A 53 -19.34 3.80 12.30
N PHE A 54 -19.67 2.54 12.57
CA PHE A 54 -20.65 2.07 13.55
C PHE A 54 -20.02 1.29 14.71
N GLY A 55 -18.70 1.24 14.83
CA GLY A 55 -18.03 0.54 15.93
C GLY A 55 -17.99 -0.97 15.78
N LYS A 56 -18.18 -1.51 14.56
CA LYS A 56 -18.00 -2.94 14.30
C LYS A 56 -16.54 -3.25 14.07
N ARG A 57 -16.01 -4.14 14.91
CA ARG A 57 -14.68 -4.72 14.78
C ARG A 57 -14.59 -5.42 13.43
N TYR A 58 -13.64 -4.98 12.61
CA TYR A 58 -13.22 -5.73 11.44
C TYR A 58 -12.51 -6.99 11.95
N GLU A 59 -13.21 -8.13 11.88
CA GLU A 59 -12.57 -9.45 11.95
C GLU A 59 -11.66 -9.60 10.72
N GLU A 60 -10.64 -10.45 10.84
CA GLU A 60 -9.71 -10.75 9.75
C GLU A 60 -10.47 -10.96 8.43
N GLY A 61 -10.18 -10.14 7.41
CA GLY A 61 -10.83 -10.24 6.09
C GLY A 61 -11.91 -9.20 5.73
N SER A 62 -12.08 -8.10 6.49
CA SER A 62 -13.15 -7.12 6.20
C SER A 62 -12.71 -5.73 5.74
N TYR A 63 -11.45 -5.54 5.35
CA TYR A 63 -10.99 -4.34 4.62
C TYR A 63 -11.13 -4.55 3.10
N VAL A 64 -10.96 -3.49 2.31
CA VAL A 64 -11.22 -3.46 0.85
C VAL A 64 -10.66 -4.67 0.09
N PHE A 65 -9.40 -5.05 0.32
CA PHE A 65 -8.79 -6.21 -0.35
C PHE A 65 -9.39 -7.57 0.03
N GLY A 66 -9.96 -7.71 1.22
CA GLY A 66 -10.67 -8.94 1.62
C GLY A 66 -11.97 -9.17 0.84
N GLN A 67 -12.48 -8.14 0.16
CA GLN A 67 -13.67 -8.24 -0.69
C GLN A 67 -13.34 -8.64 -2.13
N PHE A 68 -12.04 -8.76 -2.45
CA PHE A 68 -11.58 -8.92 -3.82
C PHE A 68 -11.22 -10.38 -4.11
N ASN A 69 -11.92 -10.99 -5.07
CA ASN A 69 -11.70 -12.39 -5.44
C ASN A 69 -10.39 -12.63 -6.19
N ASP A 70 -9.79 -11.57 -6.71
CA ASP A 70 -8.55 -11.54 -7.49
C ASP A 70 -7.29 -11.65 -6.60
N VAL A 71 -7.46 -11.65 -5.28
CA VAL A 71 -6.35 -11.66 -4.32
C VAL A 71 -6.57 -12.68 -3.21
N THR A 72 -5.46 -13.15 -2.64
CA THR A 72 -5.42 -13.86 -1.37
C THR A 72 -4.85 -12.94 -0.32
N VAL A 73 -5.48 -12.93 0.85
CA VAL A 73 -5.05 -12.16 2.00
C VAL A 73 -4.52 -13.10 3.08
N ASN A 74 -3.24 -12.96 3.40
CA ASN A 74 -2.58 -13.70 4.48
C ASN A 74 -2.17 -12.76 5.62
N TYR A 75 -1.79 -13.33 6.76
CA TYR A 75 -1.32 -12.57 7.91
C TYR A 75 -0.06 -13.20 8.50
N SER A 76 0.92 -12.36 8.84
CA SER A 76 2.12 -12.78 9.57
C SER A 76 2.11 -12.22 10.98
N ASN A 77 2.65 -12.98 11.93
CA ASN A 77 2.88 -12.49 13.29
C ASN A 77 4.05 -11.51 13.29
N VAL A 78 3.89 -10.42 14.06
CA VAL A 78 4.97 -9.47 14.30
C VAL A 78 5.71 -9.87 15.56
N PHE A 79 7.03 -9.95 15.45
CA PHE A 79 7.93 -10.21 16.56
C PHE A 79 8.71 -8.93 16.91
N ASP A 80 9.04 -8.75 18.18
CA ASP A 80 9.94 -7.68 18.59
C ASP A 80 11.41 -8.00 18.24
N GLU A 81 12.31 -7.08 18.56
CA GLU A 81 13.76 -7.23 18.32
C GLU A 81 14.38 -8.44 19.04
N GLU A 82 13.72 -8.96 20.08
CA GLU A 82 14.12 -10.13 20.86
C GLU A 82 13.39 -11.42 20.42
N MET A 83 12.65 -11.38 19.30
CA MET A 83 11.84 -12.47 18.76
C MET A 83 10.67 -12.89 19.66
N ASN A 84 10.20 -12.01 20.55
CA ASN A 84 8.99 -12.25 21.32
C ASN A 84 7.75 -11.95 20.47
N ASP A 85 6.74 -12.81 20.56
CA ASP A 85 5.45 -12.61 19.91
C ASP A 85 4.73 -11.38 20.51
N THR A 86 4.50 -10.37 19.67
CA THR A 86 3.80 -9.14 20.06
C THR A 86 2.27 -9.30 20.06
N ARG A 87 1.77 -10.44 19.57
CA ARG A 87 0.36 -10.73 19.23
C ARG A 87 -0.24 -9.83 18.15
N ASN A 88 0.58 -8.98 17.54
CA ASN A 88 0.18 -8.19 16.39
C ASN A 88 0.34 -9.04 15.12
N ARG A 89 -0.51 -8.76 14.15
CA ARG A 89 -0.45 -9.39 12.84
C ARG A 89 -0.53 -8.34 11.75
N GLU A 90 0.20 -8.58 10.68
CA GLU A 90 0.26 -7.71 9.50
C GLU A 90 -0.28 -8.44 8.29
N PRO A 91 -1.15 -7.78 7.49
CA PRO A 91 -1.70 -8.39 6.31
C PRO A 91 -0.75 -8.31 5.11
N HIS A 92 -0.81 -9.35 4.29
CA HIS A 92 -0.10 -9.51 3.03
C HIS A 92 -1.12 -9.87 1.95
N VAL A 93 -1.20 -9.06 0.91
CA VAL A 93 -2.14 -9.24 -0.20
C VAL A 93 -1.36 -9.78 -1.40
N TYR A 94 -1.78 -10.93 -1.92
CA TYR A 94 -1.18 -11.58 -3.08
C TYR A 94 -2.18 -11.61 -4.23
N TYR A 95 -1.84 -11.01 -5.36
CA TYR A 95 -2.67 -11.13 -6.56
C TYR A 95 -2.54 -12.53 -7.15
N HIS A 96 -3.65 -13.07 -7.65
CA HIS A 96 -3.63 -14.35 -8.35
C HIS A 96 -3.05 -14.20 -9.76
N ASP A 97 -2.31 -15.20 -10.22
CA ASP A 97 -1.60 -15.14 -11.51
C ASP A 97 -2.56 -14.94 -12.69
N GLU A 98 -3.79 -15.47 -12.61
CA GLU A 98 -4.81 -15.37 -13.66
C GLU A 98 -5.33 -13.95 -13.93
N VAL A 99 -5.16 -13.05 -12.97
CA VAL A 99 -5.63 -11.65 -13.09
C VAL A 99 -4.49 -10.69 -13.40
N LEU A 100 -3.26 -11.18 -13.44
CA LEU A 100 -2.07 -10.40 -13.74
C LEU A 100 -1.78 -10.43 -15.26
N PRO A 101 -1.15 -9.37 -15.79
CA PRO A 101 -0.62 -9.41 -17.14
C PRO A 101 0.44 -10.53 -17.32
N PRO A 102 0.75 -10.92 -18.56
CA PRO A 102 1.74 -11.96 -18.81
C PRO A 102 3.11 -11.68 -18.18
N HIS A 103 3.79 -12.76 -17.80
CA HIS A 103 5.18 -12.78 -17.32
C HIS A 103 5.43 -12.14 -15.95
N TYR A 104 4.40 -11.76 -15.21
CA TYR A 104 4.54 -11.57 -13.77
C TYR A 104 4.68 -12.92 -13.07
N ILE A 105 5.60 -12.96 -12.12
CA ILE A 105 5.90 -14.12 -11.28
C ILE A 105 5.25 -13.93 -9.92
N GLU A 106 5.17 -12.69 -9.45
CA GLU A 106 4.65 -12.33 -8.14
C GLU A 106 4.22 -10.87 -8.12
N THR A 107 3.06 -10.59 -7.53
CA THR A 107 2.59 -9.23 -7.23
C THR A 107 1.97 -9.24 -5.84
N GLN A 108 2.64 -8.55 -4.91
CA GLN A 108 2.32 -8.58 -3.48
C GLN A 108 2.25 -7.16 -2.91
N ILE A 109 1.38 -6.97 -1.92
CA ILE A 109 1.27 -5.75 -1.10
C ILE A 109 1.42 -6.12 0.37
N ASP A 110 2.44 -5.58 1.03
CA ASP A 110 2.73 -5.80 2.44
C ASP A 110 2.45 -4.55 3.26
N PHE A 111 1.65 -4.71 4.31
CA PHE A 111 1.31 -3.63 5.21
C PHE A 111 2.17 -3.70 6.46
N ASN A 112 3.02 -2.70 6.64
CA ASN A 112 3.98 -2.61 7.74
C ASN A 112 3.47 -1.59 8.77
N PHE A 113 2.77 -2.04 9.80
CA PHE A 113 2.13 -1.19 10.80
C PHE A 113 2.96 -1.06 12.08
N PHE A 114 3.63 -2.14 12.48
CA PHE A 114 4.22 -2.27 13.81
C PHE A 114 5.75 -2.12 13.82
N HIS A 115 6.35 -1.92 12.65
CA HIS A 115 7.80 -1.73 12.51
C HIS A 115 8.17 -0.25 12.62
N LYS A 116 9.12 0.09 13.50
CA LYS A 116 9.54 1.48 13.74
C LYS A 116 10.14 2.15 12.50
N ASP A 117 10.94 1.43 11.71
CA ASP A 117 11.72 2.08 10.64
C ASP A 117 11.08 1.97 9.26
N ILE A 118 10.14 1.02 9.10
CA ILE A 118 9.52 0.70 7.81
C ILE A 118 8.00 0.88 7.83
N THR A 119 7.45 1.67 8.77
CA THR A 119 6.00 1.91 8.86
C THR A 119 5.46 2.44 7.52
N GLY A 120 4.52 1.73 6.91
CA GLY A 120 4.09 2.02 5.55
C GLY A 120 3.50 0.83 4.80
N ILE A 121 3.62 0.87 3.48
CA ILE A 121 3.16 -0.17 2.55
C ILE A 121 4.30 -0.49 1.59
N ASP A 122 4.57 -1.78 1.38
CA ASP A 122 5.48 -2.25 0.35
C ASP A 122 4.69 -2.91 -0.77
N PHE A 123 5.04 -2.58 -2.01
CA PHE A 123 4.51 -3.21 -3.21
C PHE A 123 5.67 -3.90 -3.92
N ILE A 124 5.51 -5.19 -4.17
CA ILE A 124 6.56 -6.06 -4.69
C ILE A 124 6.09 -6.63 -6.02
N PHE A 125 6.79 -6.24 -7.09
CA PHE A 125 6.46 -6.65 -8.45
C PHE A 125 7.61 -7.44 -9.04
N LYS A 126 7.45 -8.76 -9.18
CA LYS A 126 8.45 -9.61 -9.80
C LYS A 126 8.02 -9.97 -11.22
N LYS A 127 8.80 -9.56 -12.22
CA LYS A 127 8.50 -9.80 -13.63
C LYS A 127 9.70 -10.40 -14.36
N GLU A 128 9.43 -11.36 -15.22
CA GLU A 128 10.37 -11.77 -16.27
C GLU A 128 10.15 -10.85 -17.48
N ILE A 129 11.09 -9.93 -17.73
CA ILE A 129 10.94 -8.95 -18.82
C ILE A 129 11.28 -9.61 -20.17
N VAL A 130 12.38 -10.35 -20.20
CA VAL A 130 12.78 -11.18 -21.33
C VAL A 130 13.20 -12.56 -20.81
N PRO A 131 13.20 -13.62 -21.65
CA PRO A 131 13.56 -14.97 -21.20
C PRO A 131 14.89 -15.00 -20.46
N GLY A 132 14.86 -15.42 -19.19
CA GLY A 132 16.04 -15.48 -18.32
C GLY A 132 16.45 -14.15 -17.66
N ALA A 133 15.76 -13.03 -17.92
CA ALA A 133 16.00 -11.75 -17.26
C ALA A 133 14.81 -11.34 -16.40
N ARG A 134 15.03 -11.21 -15.10
CA ARG A 134 14.00 -10.92 -14.11
C ARG A 134 14.36 -9.68 -13.31
N VAL A 135 13.36 -8.84 -13.09
CA VAL A 135 13.46 -7.69 -12.20
C VAL A 135 12.42 -7.80 -11.10
N LEU A 136 12.78 -7.25 -9.96
CA LEU A 136 11.86 -6.94 -8.88
C LEU A 136 11.77 -5.41 -8.80
N ILE A 137 10.60 -4.84 -9.08
CA ILE A 137 10.30 -3.45 -8.76
C ILE A 137 9.71 -3.43 -7.34
N PHE A 138 10.42 -2.75 -6.45
CA PHE A 138 10.03 -2.58 -5.07
C PHE A 138 9.59 -1.14 -4.86
N VAL A 139 8.32 -0.93 -4.57
CA VAL A 139 7.77 0.39 -4.26
C VAL A 139 7.42 0.44 -2.79
N ARG A 140 7.99 1.39 -2.05
CA ARG A 140 7.72 1.60 -0.63
C ARG A 140 7.06 2.94 -0.40
N TYR A 141 5.85 2.91 0.12
CA TYR A 141 5.22 4.06 0.72
C TYR A 141 5.63 4.18 2.19
N ASN A 142 6.40 5.21 2.56
CA ASN A 142 6.73 5.49 3.95
C ASN A 142 5.71 6.45 4.55
N LYS A 143 4.90 5.94 5.48
CA LYS A 143 3.80 6.68 6.09
C LYS A 143 4.27 7.88 6.93
N LYS A 144 5.45 7.80 7.55
CA LYS A 144 5.95 8.83 8.48
C LYS A 144 6.38 10.11 7.77
N ILE A 145 6.93 9.97 6.57
CA ILE A 145 7.51 11.10 5.80
C ILE A 145 6.75 11.38 4.51
N ASN A 146 5.72 10.60 4.20
CA ASN A 146 4.85 10.76 3.04
C ASN A 146 5.60 10.69 1.69
N ILE A 147 6.50 9.71 1.58
CA ILE A 147 7.31 9.45 0.38
C ILE A 147 6.96 8.07 -0.18
N LEU A 148 6.68 8.01 -1.48
CA LEU A 148 6.62 6.78 -2.27
C LEU A 148 7.96 6.62 -3.01
N ASN A 149 8.74 5.62 -2.65
CA ASN A 149 10.06 5.36 -3.24
C ASN A 149 10.03 4.07 -4.06
N SER A 150 10.42 4.15 -5.33
CA SER A 150 10.53 3.01 -6.23
C SER A 150 12.00 2.68 -6.46
N LYS A 151 12.38 1.42 -6.25
CA LYS A 151 13.72 0.89 -6.57
C LYS A 151 13.62 -0.43 -7.32
N ILE A 152 14.71 -0.80 -7.98
CA ILE A 152 14.84 -2.06 -8.71
C ILE A 152 15.82 -2.96 -7.98
N ILE A 153 15.52 -4.24 -7.97
CA ILE A 153 16.49 -5.30 -7.70
C ILE A 153 16.54 -6.19 -8.93
N ALA A 154 17.70 -6.31 -9.54
CA ALA A 154 17.90 -7.24 -10.66
C ALA A 154 18.20 -8.64 -10.12
N LEU A 155 17.61 -9.66 -10.76
CA LEU A 155 17.75 -11.06 -10.36
C LEU A 155 18.54 -11.79 -11.44
N SER A 156 19.86 -11.85 -11.28
CA SER A 156 20.72 -12.57 -12.23
C SER A 156 20.77 -14.05 -11.91
N PHE A 157 20.71 -14.87 -12.96
CA PHE A 157 20.92 -16.31 -12.86
C PHE A 157 22.41 -16.62 -13.02
N GLU A 158 23.07 -17.03 -11.94
CA GLU A 158 24.32 -17.76 -12.07
C GLU A 158 24.02 -19.26 -12.18
N GLN A 159 24.41 -19.85 -13.31
CA GLN A 159 24.58 -21.30 -13.56
C GLN A 159 23.67 -22.25 -12.75
N GLY A 160 22.36 -22.03 -12.85
CA GLY A 160 21.37 -23.09 -12.73
C GLY A 160 20.60 -23.23 -11.42
N LEU A 161 20.90 -22.55 -10.29
CA LEU A 161 20.13 -22.78 -9.05
C LEU A 161 19.94 -21.60 -8.08
N THR A 162 20.62 -20.45 -8.23
CA THR A 162 20.48 -19.32 -7.29
C THR A 162 20.33 -17.97 -8.00
N TYR A 163 19.45 -17.11 -7.48
CA TYR A 163 19.38 -15.70 -7.88
C TYR A 163 20.42 -14.93 -7.07
N ASP A 164 21.26 -14.16 -7.75
CA ASP A 164 21.95 -13.07 -7.09
C ASP A 164 21.05 -11.84 -7.12
N TYR A 165 20.79 -11.28 -5.93
CA TYR A 165 20.08 -10.02 -5.78
C TYR A 165 21.07 -8.89 -6.01
N LEU A 166 20.97 -8.25 -7.18
CA LEU A 166 21.79 -7.11 -7.55
C LEU A 166 21.10 -5.83 -7.10
N GLU A 167 21.59 -5.25 -6.00
CA GLU A 167 21.07 -3.98 -5.46
C GLU A 167 21.97 -2.77 -5.78
N GLU A 168 23.23 -2.99 -6.13
CA GLU A 168 24.15 -1.91 -6.51
C GLU A 168 23.75 -1.31 -7.86
N GLU A 169 23.54 0.01 -7.91
CA GLU A 169 23.09 0.73 -9.11
C GLU A 169 23.97 0.44 -10.35
N SER A 170 25.30 0.37 -10.19
CA SER A 170 26.21 0.07 -11.30
C SER A 170 25.99 -1.33 -11.88
N LYS A 171 25.71 -2.32 -11.02
CA LYS A 171 25.40 -3.70 -11.42
C LYS A 171 24.02 -3.79 -12.05
N ILE A 172 23.02 -3.10 -11.49
CA ILE A 172 21.68 -3.02 -12.07
C ILE A 172 21.73 -2.40 -13.46
N LYS A 173 22.41 -1.26 -13.64
CA LYS A 173 22.56 -0.62 -14.96
C LYS A 173 23.26 -1.52 -15.97
N ALA A 174 24.30 -2.24 -15.55
CA ALA A 174 24.99 -3.21 -16.41
C ALA A 174 24.05 -4.35 -16.84
N TYR A 175 23.31 -4.92 -15.88
CA TYR A 175 22.33 -5.98 -16.13
C TYR A 175 21.21 -5.55 -17.08
N LEU A 176 20.60 -4.38 -16.83
CA LEU A 176 19.56 -3.84 -17.70
C LEU A 176 20.09 -3.63 -19.12
N LYS A 177 21.31 -3.10 -19.27
CA LYS A 177 21.95 -2.92 -20.57
C LYS A 177 22.26 -4.25 -21.27
N GLU A 178 22.71 -5.27 -20.56
CA GLU A 178 22.99 -6.60 -21.13
C GLU A 178 21.74 -7.26 -21.70
N HIS A 179 20.59 -7.00 -21.10
CA HIS A 179 19.30 -7.55 -21.51
C HIS A 179 18.46 -6.59 -22.37
N ASP A 180 19.04 -5.49 -22.84
CA ASP A 180 18.37 -4.44 -23.63
C ASP A 180 17.11 -3.85 -22.96
N ILE A 181 17.07 -3.81 -21.62
CA ILE A 181 15.97 -3.25 -20.83
C ILE A 181 16.20 -1.76 -20.59
N SER A 182 15.25 -0.94 -21.04
CA SER A 182 15.26 0.52 -20.93
C SER A 182 14.54 1.03 -19.67
N ALA A 183 14.86 2.26 -19.24
CA ALA A 183 14.11 2.96 -18.19
C ALA A 183 12.61 3.06 -18.51
N LYS A 184 12.26 3.23 -19.79
CA LYS A 184 10.87 3.27 -20.25
C LYS A 184 10.12 1.95 -20.02
N GLU A 185 10.79 0.81 -20.16
CA GLU A 185 10.16 -0.48 -19.83
C GLU A 185 9.91 -0.61 -18.33
N LEU A 186 10.79 -0.06 -17.50
CA LEU A 186 10.60 -0.03 -16.04
C LEU A 186 9.43 0.88 -15.65
N ASP A 187 9.29 2.04 -16.30
CA ASP A 187 8.11 2.91 -16.15
C ASP A 187 6.82 2.20 -16.54
N ASN A 188 6.82 1.48 -17.67
CA ASN A 188 5.65 0.72 -18.11
C ASN A 188 5.25 -0.38 -17.11
N ILE A 189 6.23 -1.08 -16.50
CA ILE A 189 5.94 -2.10 -15.47
C ILE A 189 5.35 -1.44 -14.22
N TYR A 190 5.89 -0.29 -13.81
CA TYR A 190 5.35 0.48 -12.71
C TYR A 190 3.90 0.90 -13.00
N ASP A 191 3.62 1.48 -14.17
CA ASP A 191 2.28 1.93 -14.55
C ASP A 191 1.29 0.77 -14.67
N GLU A 192 1.70 -0.34 -15.31
CA GLU A 192 0.85 -1.52 -15.53
C GLU A 192 0.36 -2.13 -14.20
N LEU A 193 1.22 -2.19 -13.17
CA LEU A 193 0.82 -2.75 -11.88
C LEU A 193 0.33 -1.72 -10.88
N MET A 194 1.05 -0.62 -10.69
CA MET A 194 0.66 0.37 -9.69
C MET A 194 -0.61 1.09 -10.13
N ASN A 195 -0.63 1.65 -11.34
CA ASN A 195 -1.72 2.51 -11.79
C ASN A 195 -2.89 1.70 -12.35
N ASP A 196 -2.60 0.83 -13.32
CA ASP A 196 -3.64 0.17 -14.10
C ASP A 196 -4.27 -1.03 -13.38
N LYS A 197 -3.52 -1.66 -12.45
CA LYS A 197 -4.02 -2.78 -11.65
C LYS A 197 -4.36 -2.37 -10.22
N ILE A 198 -3.37 -2.12 -9.36
CA ILE A 198 -3.57 -1.97 -7.91
C ILE A 198 -4.43 -0.77 -7.56
N LEU A 199 -4.08 0.43 -8.02
CA LEU A 199 -4.84 1.63 -7.71
C LEU A 199 -6.18 1.66 -8.45
N SER A 200 -6.25 1.09 -9.65
CA SER A 200 -7.53 0.88 -10.35
C SER A 200 -8.48 -0.01 -9.54
N ASP A 201 -8.00 -1.13 -9.02
CA ASP A 201 -8.82 -2.03 -8.22
C ASP A 201 -9.20 -1.42 -6.87
N TRP A 202 -8.28 -0.70 -6.23
CA TRP A 202 -8.58 0.09 -5.04
C TRP A 202 -9.76 1.04 -5.28
N THR A 203 -9.66 1.87 -6.32
CA THR A 203 -10.70 2.89 -6.63
C THR A 203 -12.03 2.31 -7.13
N LYS A 204 -12.07 1.04 -7.56
CA LYS A 204 -13.34 0.34 -7.87
C LYS A 204 -14.08 -0.12 -6.62
N LEU A 205 -13.35 -0.43 -5.56
CA LEU A 205 -13.88 -1.07 -4.35
C LEU A 205 -13.98 -0.11 -3.16
N TYR A 206 -13.20 0.98 -3.20
CA TYR A 206 -13.17 2.04 -2.21
C TYR A 206 -13.56 3.36 -2.86
N ASP A 207 -14.41 4.13 -2.20
CA ASP A 207 -14.81 5.48 -2.63
C ASP A 207 -13.67 6.48 -2.36
N SER A 208 -12.59 6.31 -3.13
CA SER A 208 -11.34 7.05 -3.00
C SER A 208 -11.51 8.51 -3.38
N GLN A 209 -10.85 9.40 -2.63
CA GLN A 209 -10.73 10.81 -3.02
C GLN A 209 -9.61 11.05 -4.04
N TYR A 210 -8.85 10.00 -4.35
CA TYR A 210 -7.68 10.02 -5.23
C TYR A 210 -7.88 9.10 -6.43
N SER A 211 -6.92 9.06 -7.33
CA SER A 211 -6.99 8.24 -8.54
C SER A 211 -5.61 7.75 -8.97
N PRO A 212 -5.52 6.75 -9.87
CA PRO A 212 -4.25 6.37 -10.48
C PRO A 212 -3.50 7.54 -11.15
N SER A 213 -4.21 8.57 -11.60
CA SER A 213 -3.63 9.78 -12.19
C SER A 213 -3.36 10.92 -11.20
N ASP A 214 -3.85 10.82 -9.97
CA ASP A 214 -3.67 11.81 -8.92
C ASP A 214 -3.58 11.09 -7.57
N TYR A 215 -2.35 10.80 -7.16
CA TYR A 215 -2.11 10.16 -5.88
C TYR A 215 -2.43 11.07 -4.69
N GLY A 216 -2.58 12.38 -4.89
CA GLY A 216 -2.65 13.37 -3.82
C GLY A 216 -1.28 13.85 -3.34
N ASN A 217 -1.22 14.32 -2.09
CA ASN A 217 -0.01 14.88 -1.50
C ASN A 217 0.94 13.78 -1.02
N VAL A 218 1.72 13.24 -1.97
CA VAL A 218 2.81 12.28 -1.73
C VAL A 218 3.99 12.66 -2.61
N LYS A 219 5.20 12.58 -2.05
CA LYS A 219 6.41 12.75 -2.85
C LYS A 219 6.78 11.43 -3.50
N VAL A 220 6.76 11.36 -4.83
CA VAL A 220 7.23 10.19 -5.59
C VAL A 220 8.72 10.35 -5.89
N VAL A 221 9.50 9.28 -5.67
CA VAL A 221 10.93 9.22 -5.95
C VAL A 221 11.25 7.90 -6.62
N THR A 222 11.74 7.95 -7.86
CA THR A 222 12.03 6.75 -8.65
C THR A 222 13.52 6.62 -8.91
N GLN A 223 14.11 5.47 -8.58
CA GLN A 223 15.55 5.23 -8.70
C GLN A 223 16.07 5.45 -10.14
N TRP A 224 15.28 5.09 -11.15
CA TRP A 224 15.65 5.13 -12.57
C TRP A 224 15.14 6.38 -13.33
N GLU A 225 14.65 7.41 -12.63
CA GLU A 225 14.07 8.62 -13.26
C GLU A 225 15.02 9.34 -14.22
N ASN A 226 16.33 9.15 -14.06
CA ASN A 226 17.38 9.80 -14.89
C ASN A 226 18.38 8.78 -15.46
N TRP A 227 17.97 7.53 -15.66
CA TRP A 227 18.83 6.47 -16.22
C TRP A 227 18.82 6.42 -17.74
#